data_AF-A0A6P7GZU2-F1
#
_entry.id   AF-A0A6P7GZU2-F1
#
_cell.length_a   1.000
_cell.length_b   1.000
_cell.length_c   1.000
_cell.angle_alpha   90.00
_cell.angle_beta   90.00
_cell.angle_gamma   90.00
#
_symmetry.space_group_name_H-M   'P 1'
#
loop_
_entity.id
_entity.type
_entity.pdbx_description
1 polymer ?
#
loop_
_entity_poly.entity_id
_entity_poly.type
_entity_poly.pdbx_seq_one_letter_code
_entity_poly.pdbx_strand_id
1 'polypeptide(L)'
;MTGMDTAIRRKETYFTITRLDPGVSEKSLKKSIRSYTGIPEEEVDVRVLRTNKYGEQVATITVRPSKAEELRKYGSIKVGWVICPVMERHNPIRCYKCLKFGHNTYDCKEESRAACCYNCLKNGHTAVNCTNKAFCLVCKEEGHRMDRMACPAYRALVYGRRGEGEPP
;
A
#
# COMPACT_ATOMS: atom_id res chain seq x y z
N MET A 1 -5.36 1.73 -42.63
CA MET A 1 -5.16 0.61 -41.69
C MET A 1 -4.62 1.19 -40.38
N THR A 2 -5.49 1.83 -39.60
CA THR A 2 -5.15 2.40 -38.29
C THR A 2 -5.37 1.32 -37.27
N GLY A 3 -4.27 0.69 -36.84
CA GLY A 3 -4.27 -0.34 -35.81
C GLY A 3 -4.89 0.22 -34.54
N MET A 4 -5.96 -0.42 -34.07
CA MET A 4 -6.54 -0.15 -32.77
C MET A 4 -5.54 -0.59 -31.70
N ASP A 5 -4.88 0.38 -31.07
CA ASP A 5 -4.08 0.19 -29.86
C ASP A 5 -4.97 -0.42 -28.77
N THR A 6 -4.97 -1.75 -28.74
CA THR A 6 -5.62 -2.52 -27.69
C THR A 6 -4.72 -2.32 -26.47
N ALA A 7 -5.03 -1.32 -25.65
CA ALA A 7 -4.29 -0.99 -24.44
C ALA A 7 -4.37 -2.17 -23.46
N ILE A 8 -3.45 -3.13 -23.61
CA ILE A 8 -3.24 -4.22 -22.68
C ILE A 8 -2.96 -3.57 -21.34
N ARG A 9 -3.89 -3.68 -20.40
CA ARG A 9 -3.74 -3.20 -19.03
C ARG A 9 -2.57 -3.97 -18.41
N ARG A 10 -1.38 -3.36 -18.45
CA ARG A 10 -0.15 -3.95 -17.92
C ARG A 10 -0.39 -4.27 -16.45
N LYS A 11 -0.18 -5.53 -16.05
CA LYS A 11 -0.16 -5.88 -14.62
C LYS A 11 1.00 -5.13 -13.98
N GLU A 12 0.76 -4.51 -12.83
CA GLU A 12 1.77 -3.74 -12.09
C GLU A 12 1.88 -4.30 -10.67
N THR A 13 3.10 -4.30 -10.14
CA THR A 13 3.39 -4.62 -8.74
C THR A 13 3.81 -3.36 -8.03
N TYR A 14 3.27 -3.13 -6.84
CA TYR A 14 3.48 -1.91 -6.07
C TYR A 14 4.54 -2.15 -4.99
N PHE A 15 5.43 -1.18 -4.80
CA PHE A 15 6.41 -1.19 -3.72
C PHE A 15 6.39 0.14 -2.98
N THR A 16 6.66 0.12 -1.68
CA THR A 16 6.87 1.30 -0.84
C THR A 16 8.34 1.37 -0.45
N ILE A 17 8.98 2.51 -0.71
CA ILE A 17 10.33 2.81 -0.26
C ILE A 17 10.21 3.82 0.88
N THR A 18 10.73 3.46 2.05
CA THR A 18 10.65 4.28 3.27
C THR A 18 12.02 4.82 3.67
N ARG A 19 12.04 5.79 4.60
CA ARG A 19 13.26 6.40 5.14
C ARG A 19 14.12 7.10 4.07
N LEU A 20 13.48 7.70 3.07
CA LEU A 20 14.20 8.54 2.12
C LEU A 20 14.50 9.90 2.76
N ASP A 21 15.66 10.47 2.44
CA ASP A 21 15.98 11.84 2.83
C ASP A 21 14.95 12.84 2.28
N PRO A 22 14.68 13.93 3.02
CA PRO A 22 13.87 15.03 2.50
C PRO A 22 14.51 15.60 1.23
N GLY A 23 13.74 15.71 0.15
CA GLY A 23 14.20 16.36 -1.10
C GLY A 23 14.79 15.42 -2.15
N VAL A 24 14.71 14.09 -1.95
CA VAL A 24 15.03 13.13 -3.01
C VAL A 24 14.07 13.34 -4.19
N SER A 25 14.59 13.61 -5.39
CA SER A 25 13.77 13.71 -6.60
C SER A 25 13.48 12.33 -7.21
N GLU A 26 12.40 12.22 -8.00
CA GLU A 26 12.07 10.99 -8.72
C GLU A 26 13.24 10.48 -9.58
N LYS A 27 13.95 11.40 -10.24
CA LYS A 27 15.12 11.07 -11.07
C LYS A 27 16.25 10.46 -10.23
N SER A 28 16.52 11.00 -9.05
CA SER A 28 17.54 10.47 -8.14
C SER A 28 17.15 9.08 -7.61
N LEU A 29 15.86 8.91 -7.29
CA LEU A 29 15.32 7.63 -6.83
C LEU A 29 15.43 6.55 -7.91
N LYS A 30 15.00 6.83 -9.14
CA LYS A 30 15.07 5.89 -10.27
C LYS A 30 16.51 5.46 -10.57
N LYS A 31 17.46 6.41 -10.58
CA LYS A 31 18.89 6.11 -10.73
C LYS A 31 19.41 5.17 -9.64
N SER A 32 19.02 5.41 -8.39
CA SER A 32 19.41 4.57 -7.25
C SER A 32 18.84 3.17 -7.37
N ILE A 33 17.56 3.03 -7.76
CA ILE A 33 16.92 1.73 -8.00
C ILE A 33 17.65 0.97 -9.12
N ARG A 34 17.96 1.64 -10.24
CA ARG A 34 18.70 1.05 -11.36
C ARG A 34 20.08 0.56 -10.93
N SER A 35 20.80 1.34 -10.13
CA SER A 35 22.16 0.99 -9.67
C SER A 35 22.18 -0.28 -8.80
N TYR A 36 21.13 -0.53 -8.02
CA TYR A 36 21.06 -1.70 -7.14
C TYR A 36 20.42 -2.90 -7.83
N THR A 37 19.29 -2.69 -8.52
CA THR A 37 18.45 -3.77 -9.04
C THR A 37 18.68 -4.07 -10.52
N GLY A 38 19.39 -3.20 -11.24
CA GLY A 38 19.53 -3.28 -12.70
C GLY A 38 18.25 -2.96 -13.47
N ILE A 39 17.15 -2.58 -12.80
CA ILE A 39 15.89 -2.24 -13.45
C ILE A 39 16.06 -0.90 -14.19
N PRO A 40 15.72 -0.82 -15.50
CA PRO A 40 15.76 0.43 -16.24
C PRO A 40 14.82 1.49 -15.66
N GLU A 41 15.18 2.78 -15.77
CA GLU A 41 14.43 3.88 -15.17
C GLU A 41 13.01 4.03 -15.75
N GLU A 42 12.82 3.61 -17.00
CA GLU A 42 11.54 3.59 -17.73
C GLU A 42 10.61 2.45 -17.29
N GLU A 43 11.14 1.41 -16.65
CA GLU A 43 10.35 0.31 -16.09
C GLU A 43 9.92 0.58 -14.64
N VAL A 44 10.37 1.70 -14.05
CA VAL A 44 10.01 2.17 -12.72
C VAL A 44 9.15 3.41 -12.84
N ASP A 45 7.91 3.31 -12.38
CA ASP A 45 7.01 4.47 -12.30
C ASP A 45 6.82 4.90 -10.84
N VAL A 46 7.04 6.18 -10.56
CA VAL A 46 6.92 6.74 -9.21
C VAL A 46 5.50 7.29 -9.09
N ARG A 47 4.64 6.57 -8.36
CA ARG A 47 3.22 6.92 -8.23
C ARG A 47 2.99 8.04 -7.24
N VAL A 48 3.71 8.00 -6.13
CA VAL A 48 3.56 8.95 -5.03
C VAL A 48 4.93 9.19 -4.41
N LEU A 49 5.25 10.45 -4.19
CA LEU A 49 6.40 10.88 -3.43
C LEU A 49 5.93 11.91 -2.41
N ARG A 50 5.94 11.54 -1.12
CA ARG A 50 5.36 12.37 -0.06
C ARG A 50 6.27 12.39 1.16
N THR A 51 6.19 13.45 1.94
CA THR A 51 6.83 13.54 3.25
C THR A 51 5.87 13.05 4.33
N ASN A 52 6.35 12.22 5.25
CA ASN A 52 5.57 11.76 6.40
C ASN A 52 5.63 12.80 7.54
N LYS A 53 4.86 12.57 8.62
CA LYS A 53 4.82 13.47 9.78
C LYS A 53 6.15 13.60 10.55
N TYR A 54 7.08 12.68 10.32
CA TYR A 54 8.41 12.67 10.95
C TYR A 54 9.45 13.38 10.08
N GLY A 55 9.04 13.98 8.96
CA GLY A 55 9.94 14.67 8.03
C GLY A 55 10.63 13.75 7.02
N GLU A 56 10.47 12.43 7.10
CA GLU A 56 11.07 11.51 6.13
C GLU A 56 10.24 11.45 4.85
N GLN A 57 10.92 11.27 3.72
CA GLN A 57 10.24 11.06 2.45
C GLN A 57 9.92 9.58 2.25
N VAL A 58 8.79 9.30 1.60
CA VAL A 58 8.33 7.95 1.29
C VAL A 58 7.85 7.93 -0.15
N ALA A 59 8.34 6.97 -0.91
CA ALA A 59 7.94 6.74 -2.29
C ALA A 59 7.03 5.51 -2.38
N THR A 60 6.01 5.59 -3.22
CA THR A 60 5.30 4.41 -3.75
C THR A 60 5.64 4.30 -5.23
N ILE A 61 6.22 3.17 -5.61
CA ILE A 61 6.61 2.90 -7.00
C ILE A 61 5.81 1.72 -7.55
N THR A 62 5.71 1.65 -8.86
CA THR A 62 5.21 0.49 -9.59
C THR A 62 6.24 -0.03 -10.57
N VAL A 63 6.34 -1.35 -10.66
CA VAL A 63 7.17 -2.05 -11.64
C VAL A 63 6.38 -3.17 -12.29
N ARG A 64 6.91 -3.70 -13.41
CA ARG A 64 6.37 -4.92 -14.02
C ARG A 64 6.58 -6.13 -13.10
N PRO A 65 5.64 -7.10 -13.08
CA PRO A 65 5.79 -8.34 -12.32
C PRO A 65 7.11 -9.09 -12.58
N SER A 66 7.63 -9.02 -13.81
CA SER A 66 8.92 -9.63 -14.19
C SER A 66 10.12 -9.03 -13.48
N LYS A 67 10.03 -7.79 -12.98
CA LYS A 67 11.10 -7.08 -12.27
C LYS A 67 10.86 -7.01 -10.77
N ALA A 68 9.68 -7.42 -10.29
CA ALA A 68 9.33 -7.38 -8.89
C ALA A 68 10.28 -8.23 -8.03
N GLU A 69 10.76 -9.35 -8.57
CA GLU A 69 11.66 -10.26 -7.84
C GLU A 69 13.00 -9.62 -7.48
N GLU A 70 13.55 -8.76 -8.35
CA GLU A 70 14.78 -8.04 -8.04
C GLU A 70 14.58 -7.13 -6.83
N LEU A 71 13.46 -6.40 -6.76
CA LEU A 71 13.17 -5.55 -5.59
C LEU A 71 12.96 -6.36 -4.32
N ARG A 72 12.32 -7.54 -4.41
CA ARG A 72 12.15 -8.45 -3.26
C ARG A 72 13.48 -8.99 -2.74
N LYS A 73 14.38 -9.41 -3.65
CA LYS A 73 15.69 -9.97 -3.33
C LYS A 73 16.55 -9.00 -2.55
N TYR A 74 16.59 -7.73 -2.94
CA TYR A 74 17.39 -6.73 -2.22
C TYR A 74 16.74 -6.31 -0.90
N GLY A 75 15.41 -6.13 -0.86
CA GLY A 75 14.65 -5.71 0.32
C GLY A 75 14.97 -4.30 0.85
N SER A 76 16.11 -3.73 0.48
CA SER A 76 16.53 -2.37 0.78
C SER A 76 17.48 -1.86 -0.30
N ILE A 77 17.49 -0.55 -0.51
CA ILE A 77 18.40 0.11 -1.45
C ILE A 77 19.07 1.30 -0.78
N LYS A 78 20.24 1.70 -1.24
CA LYS A 78 20.87 2.93 -0.78
C LYS A 78 20.49 4.09 -1.70
N VAL A 79 19.98 5.17 -1.12
CA VAL A 79 19.72 6.43 -1.81
C VAL A 79 20.54 7.50 -1.12
N GLY A 80 21.52 8.08 -1.84
CA GLY A 80 22.53 8.92 -1.21
C GLY A 80 23.33 8.14 -0.16
N TRP A 81 23.23 8.55 1.11
CA TRP A 81 23.90 7.89 2.24
C TRP A 81 22.96 7.03 3.10
N VAL A 82 21.66 7.02 2.80
CA VAL A 82 20.65 6.38 3.63
C VAL A 82 20.22 5.04 3.04
N ILE A 83 20.12 4.04 3.92
CA ILE A 83 19.55 2.73 3.60
C ILE A 83 18.03 2.83 3.70
N CYS A 84 17.36 2.58 2.58
CA CYS A 84 15.94 2.76 2.40
C CYS A 84 15.26 1.39 2.19
N PRO A 85 14.44 0.91 3.15
CA PRO A 85 13.70 -0.35 3.00
C PRO A 85 12.72 -0.29 1.84
N VAL A 86 12.69 -1.36 1.03
CA VAL A 86 11.79 -1.56 -0.11
C VAL A 86 10.82 -2.69 0.22
N MET A 87 9.55 -2.36 0.40
CA MET A 87 8.52 -3.31 0.79
C MET A 87 7.49 -3.48 -0.33
N GLU A 88 7.20 -4.71 -0.73
CA GLU A 88 6.06 -4.95 -1.64
C GLU A 88 4.75 -4.56 -0.95
N ARG A 89 3.87 -3.92 -1.71
CA ARG A 89 2.56 -3.48 -1.25
C ARG A 89 1.49 -4.34 -1.90
N HIS A 90 0.95 -5.27 -1.13
CA HIS A 90 -0.23 -6.03 -1.51
C HIS A 90 -1.49 -5.16 -1.40
N ASN A 91 -2.50 -5.52 -2.18
CA ASN A 91 -3.84 -4.95 -2.08
C ASN A 91 -4.78 -6.00 -1.49
N PRO A 92 -4.97 -6.03 -0.15
CA PRO A 92 -5.79 -7.04 0.49
C PRO A 92 -7.22 -7.01 -0.04
N ILE A 93 -7.72 -8.18 -0.47
CA ILE A 93 -9.10 -8.30 -0.93
C ILE A 93 -10.03 -7.96 0.23
N ARG A 94 -10.94 -7.02 0.00
CA ARG A 94 -11.93 -6.59 0.98
C ARG A 94 -13.33 -7.02 0.55
N CYS A 95 -14.06 -7.62 1.48
CA CYS A 95 -15.47 -7.88 1.31
C CYS A 95 -16.27 -6.62 1.65
N TYR A 96 -17.06 -6.12 0.69
CA TYR A 96 -17.87 -4.92 0.90
C TYR A 96 -19.19 -5.21 1.64
N LYS A 97 -19.57 -6.48 1.75
CA LYS A 97 -20.75 -6.92 2.52
C LYS A 97 -20.45 -6.95 4.01
N CYS A 98 -19.42 -7.69 4.46
CA CYS A 98 -19.11 -7.85 5.88
C CYS A 98 -17.96 -6.95 6.37
N LEU A 99 -17.32 -6.18 5.48
CA LEU A 99 -16.21 -5.25 5.76
C LEU A 99 -14.90 -5.92 6.24
N LYS A 100 -14.82 -7.25 6.26
CA LYS A 100 -13.59 -8.01 6.58
C LYS A 100 -12.69 -8.17 5.34
N PHE A 101 -11.43 -8.54 5.57
CA PHE A 101 -10.46 -8.86 4.52
C PHE A 101 -10.35 -10.37 4.26
N GLY A 102 -9.84 -10.74 3.09
CA GLY A 102 -9.52 -12.13 2.71
C GLY A 102 -10.51 -12.79 1.75
N HIS A 103 -11.66 -12.19 1.48
CA HIS A 103 -12.65 -12.70 0.52
C HIS A 103 -13.39 -11.53 -0.16
N ASN A 104 -13.99 -11.79 -1.31
CA ASN A 104 -14.84 -10.81 -2.01
C ASN A 104 -16.31 -10.93 -1.54
N THR A 105 -17.18 -10.06 -2.04
CA THR A 105 -18.61 -10.04 -1.66
C THR A 105 -19.37 -11.30 -2.09
N TYR A 106 -19.03 -11.91 -3.22
CA TYR A 106 -19.70 -13.12 -3.74
C TYR A 106 -19.42 -14.35 -2.87
N ASP A 107 -18.22 -14.45 -2.32
CA ASP A 107 -17.80 -15.56 -1.45
C ASP A 107 -18.20 -15.34 0.03
N CYS A 108 -18.93 -14.26 0.34
CA CYS A 108 -19.21 -13.84 1.72
C CYS A 108 -20.34 -14.63 2.38
N LYS A 109 -19.97 -15.48 3.33
CA LYS A 109 -20.89 -16.26 4.19
C LYS A 109 -21.32 -15.52 5.47
N GLU A 110 -20.75 -14.35 5.72
CA GLU A 110 -20.99 -13.55 6.92
C GLU A 110 -22.20 -12.62 6.77
N GLU A 111 -22.74 -12.18 7.91
CA GLU A 111 -23.83 -11.19 7.98
C GLU A 111 -23.41 -9.84 7.38
N SER A 112 -24.36 -9.19 6.72
CA SER A 112 -24.14 -7.90 6.08
C SER A 112 -23.94 -6.79 7.12
N ARG A 113 -22.94 -5.95 6.86
CA ARG A 113 -22.67 -4.70 7.58
C ARG A 113 -22.85 -3.49 6.65
N ALA A 114 -23.51 -3.66 5.51
CA ALA A 114 -23.72 -2.59 4.53
C ALA A 114 -24.53 -1.40 5.10
N ALA A 115 -25.40 -1.63 6.09
CA ALA A 115 -26.17 -0.60 6.76
C ALA A 115 -25.36 0.17 7.84
N CYS A 116 -24.21 -0.37 8.25
CA CYS A 116 -23.37 0.25 9.26
C CYS A 116 -22.60 1.43 8.67
N CYS A 117 -22.45 2.49 9.45
CA CYS A 117 -21.57 3.61 9.13
C CYS A 117 -20.14 3.12 8.90
N TYR A 118 -19.59 3.41 7.72
CA TYR A 118 -18.23 2.97 7.34
C TYR A 118 -17.10 3.53 8.22
N ASN A 119 -17.38 4.58 9.01
CA ASN A 119 -16.40 5.17 9.93
C ASN A 119 -16.42 4.51 11.32
N CYS A 120 -17.59 4.38 11.94
CA CYS A 120 -17.73 3.98 13.35
C CYS A 120 -18.46 2.63 13.55
N LEU A 121 -18.90 2.00 12.46
CA LEU A 121 -19.64 0.73 12.42
C LEU A 121 -20.98 0.69 13.17
N LYS A 122 -21.54 1.85 13.53
CA LYS A 122 -22.90 1.99 14.09
C LYS A 122 -23.93 2.24 12.98
N ASN A 123 -25.18 1.84 13.21
CA ASN A 123 -26.29 2.10 12.27
C ASN A 123 -26.89 3.50 12.48
N GLY A 124 -27.79 3.90 11.58
CA GLY A 124 -28.60 5.12 11.69
C GLY A 124 -27.98 6.37 11.06
N HIS A 125 -26.77 6.29 10.50
CA HIS A 125 -26.12 7.38 9.77
C HIS A 125 -25.09 6.86 8.77
N THR A 126 -24.75 7.70 7.78
CA THR A 126 -23.67 7.43 6.83
C THR A 126 -22.34 7.98 7.36
N ALA A 127 -21.22 7.56 6.74
CA ALA A 127 -19.90 8.09 7.10
C ALA A 127 -19.77 9.61 6.91
N VAL A 128 -20.53 10.19 5.98
CA VAL A 128 -20.55 11.65 5.73
C VAL A 128 -21.17 12.41 6.91
N ASN A 129 -22.20 11.85 7.54
CA ASN A 129 -22.91 12.45 8.68
C ASN A 129 -22.42 11.89 10.02
N CYS A 130 -21.24 11.27 10.06
CA CYS A 130 -20.73 10.60 11.25
C CYS A 130 -20.03 11.58 12.18
N THR A 131 -20.53 11.69 13.42
CA THR A 131 -19.91 12.46 14.51
C THR A 131 -19.17 11.57 15.51
N ASN A 132 -19.23 10.25 15.34
CA ASN A 132 -18.54 9.28 16.20
C ASN A 132 -17.06 9.15 15.83
N LYS A 133 -16.25 8.72 16.81
CA LYS A 133 -14.86 8.30 16.55
C LYS A 133 -14.83 7.13 15.56
N ALA A 134 -13.77 7.09 14.75
CA ALA A 134 -13.54 5.96 13.85
C ALA A 134 -13.32 4.68 14.66
N PHE A 135 -13.85 3.56 14.18
CA PHE A 135 -13.69 2.26 14.81
C PHE A 135 -13.18 1.24 13.77
N CYS A 136 -12.18 0.45 14.17
CA CYS A 136 -11.54 -0.52 13.31
C CYS A 136 -12.12 -1.92 13.52
N LEU A 137 -12.80 -2.47 12.50
CA LEU A 137 -13.36 -3.83 12.57
C LEU A 137 -12.29 -4.92 12.76
N VAL A 138 -11.06 -4.67 12.30
CA VAL A 138 -10.00 -5.69 12.24
C VAL A 138 -9.28 -5.82 13.57
N CYS A 139 -8.80 -4.72 14.16
CA CYS A 139 -8.13 -4.74 15.46
C CYS A 139 -9.06 -4.39 16.63
N LYS A 140 -10.32 -4.01 16.37
CA LYS A 140 -11.34 -3.66 17.37
C LYS A 140 -11.02 -2.42 18.23
N GLU A 141 -10.14 -1.55 17.73
CA GLU A 141 -9.74 -0.30 18.39
C GLU A 141 -10.40 0.93 17.77
N GLU A 142 -10.53 2.00 18.55
CA GLU A 142 -10.97 3.32 18.07
C GLU A 142 -9.81 4.17 17.49
N GLY A 143 -10.15 5.27 16.83
CA GLY A 143 -9.20 6.28 16.35
C GLY A 143 -8.74 6.08 14.90
N HIS A 144 -9.07 4.96 14.27
CA HIS A 144 -8.80 4.73 12.85
C HIS A 144 -9.79 3.72 12.23
N ARG A 145 -9.85 3.68 10.89
CA ARG A 145 -10.66 2.71 10.15
C ARG A 145 -9.83 1.49 9.75
N MET A 146 -10.51 0.38 9.45
CA MET A 146 -9.90 -0.89 9.06
C MET A 146 -9.08 -0.85 7.75
N ASP A 147 -9.26 0.17 6.91
CA ASP A 147 -8.55 0.35 5.63
C ASP A 147 -7.38 1.36 5.73
N ARG A 148 -6.96 1.72 6.95
CA ARG A 148 -5.89 2.69 7.18
C ARG A 148 -4.62 2.02 7.67
N MET A 149 -3.47 2.53 7.20
CA MET A 149 -2.13 2.08 7.62
C MET A 149 -1.84 2.28 9.12
N ALA A 150 -2.70 3.03 9.82
CA ALA A 150 -2.66 3.18 11.28
C ALA A 150 -3.06 1.88 12.01
N CYS A 151 -3.83 0.98 11.38
CA CYS A 151 -4.16 -0.33 11.93
C CYS A 151 -2.96 -1.28 11.77
N PRO A 152 -2.39 -1.83 12.85
CA PRO A 152 -1.28 -2.78 12.76
C PRO A 152 -1.64 -4.04 11.97
N ALA A 153 -2.86 -4.55 12.16
CA ALA A 153 -3.36 -5.72 11.45
C ALA A 153 -3.54 -5.45 9.95
N TYR A 154 -4.07 -4.29 9.56
CA TYR A 154 -4.15 -3.91 8.14
C TYR A 154 -2.77 -3.67 7.52
N ARG A 155 -1.87 -3.02 8.26
CA ARG A 155 -0.47 -2.84 7.83
C ARG A 155 0.21 -4.18 7.54
N ALA A 156 -0.02 -5.19 8.37
CA ALA A 156 0.48 -6.55 8.14
C ALA A 156 -0.16 -7.22 6.91
N LEU A 157 -1.44 -6.96 6.61
CA LEU A 157 -2.06 -7.44 5.37
C LEU A 157 -1.45 -6.77 4.12
N VAL A 158 -1.13 -5.48 4.20
CA VAL A 158 -0.59 -4.70 3.08
C VAL A 158 0.87 -5.03 2.77
N TYR A 159 1.73 -5.17 3.78
CA TYR A 159 3.16 -5.46 3.58
C TYR A 159 3.52 -6.93 3.71
N GLY A 160 2.52 -7.80 3.92
CA GLY A 160 2.74 -9.20 4.29
C GLY A 160 3.20 -9.34 5.76
N ARG A 161 3.18 -10.58 6.26
CA ARG A 161 3.85 -10.88 7.53
C ARG A 161 5.35 -10.69 7.31
N ARG A 162 5.92 -9.64 7.93
CA ARG A 162 7.37 -9.56 8.14
C ARG A 162 7.80 -10.86 8.84
N GLY A 163 8.93 -11.42 8.44
CA GLY A 163 9.64 -12.35 9.32
C GLY A 163 9.80 -11.71 10.70
N GLU A 164 9.74 -12.52 11.75
CA GLU A 164 9.88 -12.11 13.14
C GLU A 164 11.12 -11.21 13.31
N GLY A 165 10.98 -9.99 13.85
CA GLY A 165 12.14 -9.22 14.30
C GLY A 165 12.18 -7.69 14.19
N GLU A 166 11.22 -6.97 13.59
CA GLU A 166 11.31 -5.49 13.51
C GLU A 166 10.22 -4.75 14.28
N PRO A 167 10.57 -3.66 15.01
CA PRO A 167 9.72 -3.10 16.06
C PRO A 167 8.48 -2.36 15.50
N PRO A 168 7.49 -2.06 16.37
CA PRO A 168 6.19 -1.49 16.01
C PRO A 168 6.26 -0.12 15.31
#